data_AF-A0A441VFX0-F1
#
_entry.id   AF-A0A441VFX0-F1
#
_cell.length_a   1.000
_cell.length_b   1.000
_cell.length_c   1.000
_cell.angle_alpha   90.00
_cell.angle_beta   90.00
_cell.angle_gamma   90.00
#
_symmetry.space_group_name_H-M   'P 1'
#
loop_
_entity.id
_entity.type
_entity.pdbx_description
1 polymer ?
#
loop_
_entity_poly.entity_id
_entity_poly.type
_entity_poly.pdbx_seq_one_letter_code
_entity_poly.pdbx_strand_id
1 'polypeptide(L)' 'MKQRSSIIGSVEALPHRVASHLSREIEGGDIIPGARLPTESQLADKFGVSRNVVREAIAQ' A
#
# COMPACT_ATOMS: atom_id res chain seq x y z
N MET A 1 15.15 -2.29 -13.46
CA MET A 1 14.63 -2.38 -12.07
C MET A 1 15.38 -1.39 -11.19
N LYS A 2 14.68 -0.51 -10.45
CA LYS A 2 15.32 0.62 -9.74
C LYS A 2 15.03 0.57 -8.25
N GLN A 3 15.62 -0.41 -7.57
CA GLN A 3 15.76 -0.36 -6.11
C GLN A 3 17.02 0.48 -5.83
N ARG A 4 16.82 1.79 -5.65
CA ARG A 4 17.91 2.68 -5.22
C ARG A 4 18.13 2.46 -3.73
N SER A 5 19.19 1.75 -3.40
CA SER A 5 19.72 1.57 -2.05
C SER A 5 19.75 2.92 -1.31
N SER A 6 19.06 3.02 -0.18
CA SER A 6 19.26 4.12 0.76
C SER A 6 20.03 3.60 1.97
N ILE A 7 21.30 3.98 2.05
CA ILE A 7 22.24 3.77 3.16
C ILE A 7 22.03 4.82 4.28
N ILE A 8 20.94 5.60 4.19
CA ILE A 8 20.54 6.63 5.14
C ILE A 8 19.08 6.31 5.44
N GLY A 9 18.75 6.04 6.71
CA GLY A 9 17.43 5.57 7.14
C GLY A 9 16.33 6.49 6.63
N SER A 10 15.73 6.12 5.50
CA SER A 10 14.67 6.91 4.87
C SER A 10 13.37 6.37 5.42
N VAL A 11 12.60 7.22 6.09
CA VAL A 11 11.25 6.90 6.50
C VAL A 11 10.47 6.61 5.22
N GLU A 12 10.26 5.33 4.94
CA GLU A 12 9.55 4.85 3.76
C GLU A 12 8.29 5.69 3.50
N ALA A 13 8.12 6.18 2.27
CA ALA A 13 6.99 7.03 1.91
C ALA A 13 5.67 6.34 2.26
N LEU A 14 4.73 7.10 2.83
CA LEU A 14 3.47 6.56 3.34
C LEU A 14 2.69 5.74 2.29
N PRO A 15 2.61 6.13 1.00
CA PRO A 15 1.99 5.30 -0.03
C PRO A 15 2.70 3.95 -0.22
N HIS A 16 4.03 3.89 -0.11
CA HIS A 16 4.79 2.64 -0.27
C HIS A 16 4.50 1.67 0.89
N ARG A 17 4.35 2.20 2.12
CA ARG A 17 3.95 1.40 3.28
C ARG A 17 2.56 0.79 3.10
N VAL A 18 1.61 1.57 2.59
CA VAL A 18 0.24 1.11 2.30
C VAL A 18 0.25 0.05 1.20
N ALA A 19 0.97 0.29 0.10
CA ALA A 19 1.10 -0.67 -0.99
C ALA A 19 1.71 -2.00 -0.49
N SER A 20 2.80 -1.92 0.28
CA SER A 20 3.45 -3.09 0.88
C SER A 20 2.52 -3.86 1.83
N HIS A 21 1.65 -3.17 2.57
CA HIS A 21 0.67 -3.83 3.44
C HIS A 21 -0.41 -4.54 2.63
N LEU A 22 -0.94 -3.90 1.57
CA LEU A 22 -1.90 -4.54 0.67
C LEU A 22 -1.31 -5.76 -0.03
N SER A 23 -0.06 -5.68 -0.50
CA SER A 23 0.64 -6.83 -1.10
C SER A 23 0.73 -7.99 -0.12
N ARG A 24 1.06 -7.73 1.16
CA ARG A 24 1.10 -8.77 2.20
C ARG A 24 -0.27 -9.41 2.48
N GLU A 25 -1.35 -8.64 2.44
CA GLU A 25 -2.72 -9.19 2.60
C GLU A 25 -3.12 -10.07 1.42
N ILE A 26 -2.67 -9.72 0.21
CA ILE A 26 -2.90 -10.54 -0.98
C ILE A 26 -2.09 -11.84 -0.90
N GLU A 27 -0.81 -11.75 -0.55
CA GLU A 27 0.08 -12.89 -0.38
C GLU A 27 -0.35 -13.81 0.78
N GLY A 28 -0.87 -13.22 1.86
CA GLY A 28 -1.40 -13.92 3.03
C GLY A 28 -2.76 -14.58 2.79
N GLY A 29 -3.45 -14.24 1.70
CA GLY A 29 -4.76 -14.78 1.34
C GLY A 29 -5.94 -14.09 2.03
N ASP A 30 -5.71 -13.01 2.78
CA ASP A 30 -6.77 -12.15 3.32
C ASP A 30 -7.53 -11.46 2.18
N ILE A 31 -6.81 -11.11 1.11
CA ILE A 31 -7.38 -10.63 -0.15
C ILE A 31 -7.05 -11.66 -1.22
N ILE A 32 -8.08 -12.36 -1.70
CA ILE A 32 -7.90 -13.37 -2.74
C ILE A 32 -7.51 -12.68 -4.06
N PRO A 33 -6.51 -13.18 -4.81
CA PRO A 33 -6.22 -12.68 -6.14
C PRO A 33 -7.47 -12.68 -7.05
N GLY A 34 -7.76 -11.54 -7.66
CA GLY A 34 -8.97 -11.35 -8.49
C GLY A 34 -10.21 -10.94 -7.69
N ALA A 35 -10.18 -10.96 -6.36
CA ALA A 35 -11.20 -10.31 -5.54
C ALA A 35 -11.11 -8.79 -5.71
N ARG A 36 -12.26 -8.13 -5.60
CA ARG A 36 -12.32 -6.67 -5.61
C ARG A 36 -11.72 -6.13 -4.31
N LEU A 37 -10.79 -5.19 -4.43
CA LEU A 37 -10.26 -4.44 -3.29
C LEU A 37 -11.38 -3.62 -2.60
N PRO A 38 -11.27 -3.37 -1.28
CA PRO A 38 -12.10 -2.38 -0.62
C PRO A 38 -11.98 -1.01 -1.30
N THR A 39 -12.99 -0.17 -1.13
CA THR A 39 -12.98 1.19 -1.70
C THR A 39 -11.84 2.03 -1.13
N GLU A 40 -11.41 3.07 -1.86
CA GLU A 40 -10.36 3.98 -1.37
C GLU A 40 -10.70 4.59 0.00
N SER A 41 -11.98 4.85 0.28
CA SER A 41 -12.41 5.38 1.58
C SER A 41 -12.23 4.36 2.70
N GLN A 42 -12.63 3.10 2.47
CA GLN A 42 -12.46 2.03 3.46
C GLN A 42 -10.99 1.76 3.75
N LEU A 43 -10.13 1.81 2.73
CA LEU A 43 -8.70 1.67 2.89
C LEU A 43 -8.10 2.87 3.63
N ALA A 44 -8.56 4.08 3.33
CA ALA A 44 -8.13 5.30 4.02
C ALA A 44 -8.47 5.23 5.52
N ASP A 45 -9.69 4.82 5.85
CA ASP A 45 -10.13 4.63 7.24
C ASP A 45 -9.33 3.51 7.94
N LYS A 46 -9.10 2.39 7.25
CA LYS A 46 -8.33 1.24 7.77
C LYS A 46 -6.88 1.62 8.09
N PHE A 47 -6.22 2.37 7.22
CA PHE A 47 -4.82 2.73 7.38
C PHE A 47 -4.60 4.06 8.12
N GLY A 48 -5.68 4.81 8.43
CA GLY A 48 -5.59 6.12 9.06
C GLY A 48 -4.91 7.18 8.18
N VAL A 49 -5.10 7.09 6.87
CA VAL A 49 -4.46 7.96 5.86
C VAL A 49 -5.49 8.66 4.99
N SER A 50 -5.06 9.61 4.15
CA SER A 50 -5.96 10.25 3.18
C SER A 50 -6.22 9.35 1.96
N ARG A 51 -7.36 9.54 1.29
CA ARG A 51 -7.68 8.85 0.02
C ARG A 51 -6.61 9.06 -1.06
N ASN A 52 -5.95 10.21 -1.09
CA ASN A 52 -4.86 10.47 -2.04
C ASN A 52 -3.66 9.53 -1.81
N VAL A 53 -3.29 9.28 -0.55
CA VAL A 53 -2.21 8.34 -0.22
C VAL A 53 -2.57 6.93 -0.65
N VAL A 54 -3.82 6.51 -0.44
CA VAL A 54 -4.32 5.20 -0.90
C VAL A 54 -4.25 5.08 -2.41
N ARG A 55 -4.72 6.10 -3.15
CA ARG A 55 -4.69 6.11 -4.61
C ARG A 55 -3.27 6.03 -5.15
N GLU A 56 -2.33 6.77 -4.56
CA GLU A 56 -0.91 6.68 -4.90
C GLU A 56 -0.32 5.30 -4.58
N ALA A 57 -0.74 4.68 -3.47
CA ALA A 57 -0.31 3.33 -3.12
C ALA A 57 -0.78 2.28 -4.13
N ILE A 58 -2.03 2.39 -4.60
CA ILE A 58 -2.61 1.50 -5.61
C ILE A 58 -1.94 1.70 -6.98
N ALA A 59 -1.42 2.90 -7.27
CA ALA A 59 -0.79 3.25 -8.54
C ALA A 59 0.71 2.88 -8.64
N GLN A 60 1.31 2.27 -7.60
CA GLN A 60 2.73 1.89 -7.57
C GLN A 60 3.10 0.72 -8.47
#